data_AF-A0A3D5YFV3-F1
#
_entry.id   AF-A0A3D5YFV3-F1
#
_cell.length_a   1.000
_cell.length_b   1.000
_cell.length_c   1.000
_cell.angle_alpha   90.00
_cell.angle_beta   90.00
_cell.angle_gamma   90.00
#
_symmetry.space_group_name_H-M   'P 1'
#
loop_
_entity.id
_entity.type
_entity.pdbx_description
1 polymer ?
#
loop_
_entity_poly.entity_id
_entity_poly.type
_entity_poly.pdbx_seq_one_letter_code
_entity_poly.pdbx_strand_id
1 'polypeptide(L)'
;MRIVDKSKKIPPLHELGIDGSNKDIINKHLDYPNGIILMTGPTGSGKTTTLYAALDYINKPEVNIITYEDPVENKMPGLNQAQVRTDI
;
A
#
# COMPACT_ATOMS: atom_id res chain seq x y z
N MET A 1 7.18 -20.91 9.88
CA MET A 1 6.67 -20.74 8.51
C MET A 1 5.45 -19.81 8.56
N ARG A 2 5.48 -18.65 7.90
CA ARG A 2 4.33 -17.72 7.84
C ARG A 2 3.54 -18.01 6.56
N ILE A 3 2.31 -18.48 6.72
CA ILE A 3 1.41 -18.77 5.59
C ILE A 3 0.43 -17.61 5.46
N VAL A 4 0.44 -16.95 4.31
CA VAL A 4 -0.44 -15.82 4.00
C VAL A 4 -1.39 -16.26 2.90
N ASP A 5 -2.68 -16.03 3.12
CA ASP A 5 -3.72 -16.26 2.14
C ASP A 5 -3.71 -15.14 1.08
N LYS A 6 -3.11 -15.45 -0.08
CA LYS A 6 -2.99 -14.53 -1.22
C LYS A 6 -4.28 -14.36 -2.02
N SER A 7 -5.37 -15.06 -1.65
CA SER A 7 -6.67 -14.90 -2.32
C SER A 7 -7.41 -13.63 -1.88
N LYS A 8 -7.01 -13.03 -0.75
CA LYS A 8 -7.63 -11.82 -0.23
C LYS A 8 -7.25 -10.62 -1.08
N LYS A 9 -8.26 -10.04 -1.74
CA LYS A 9 -8.12 -8.76 -2.42
C LYS A 9 -7.83 -7.65 -1.41
N ILE A 10 -6.95 -6.75 -1.81
CA ILE A 10 -6.73 -5.49 -1.09
C ILE A 10 -8.03 -4.67 -1.26
N PRO A 11 -8.67 -4.25 -0.15
CA PRO A 11 -9.84 -3.38 -0.25
C PRO A 11 -9.41 -2.01 -0.81
N PRO A 12 -10.24 -1.37 -1.65
CA PRO A 12 -9.95 -0.02 -2.13
C PRO A 12 -9.92 0.98 -0.97
N LEU A 13 -9.16 2.07 -1.13
CA LEU A 13 -8.89 3.04 -0.06
C LEU A 13 -10.16 3.57 0.63
N HIS A 14 -11.25 3.75 -0.12
CA HIS A 14 -12.52 4.26 0.40
C HIS A 14 -13.30 3.26 1.26
N GLU A 15 -12.98 1.96 1.21
CA GLU A 15 -13.59 0.91 2.03
C GLU A 15 -12.87 0.70 3.37
N LEU A 16 -11.75 1.40 3.62
CA LEU A 16 -10.96 1.25 4.85
C LEU A 16 -11.60 1.90 6.10
N GLY A 17 -12.78 2.52 5.96
CA GLY A 17 -13.45 3.23 7.06
C GLY A 17 -12.81 4.58 7.41
N ILE A 18 -12.00 5.15 6.52
CA ILE A 18 -11.46 6.51 6.66
C ILE A 18 -12.49 7.50 6.13
N ASP A 19 -12.96 8.41 6.97
CA ASP A 19 -14.02 9.35 6.65
C ASP A 19 -13.68 10.81 7.02
N GLY A 20 -14.61 11.70 6.66
CA GLY A 20 -14.53 13.13 6.94
C GLY A 20 -13.21 13.78 6.51
N SER A 21 -12.71 14.68 7.35
CA SER A 21 -11.48 15.43 7.08
C SER A 21 -10.24 14.56 6.87
N ASN A 22 -10.17 13.38 7.50
CA ASN A 22 -9.03 12.48 7.34
C ASN A 22 -8.95 11.90 5.93
N LYS A 23 -10.11 11.57 5.34
CA LYS A 23 -10.20 11.11 3.95
C LYS A 23 -9.67 12.19 2.99
N ASP A 24 -10.10 13.43 3.19
CA ASP A 24 -9.70 14.55 2.33
C ASP A 24 -8.21 14.84 2.44
N ILE A 25 -7.66 14.81 3.66
CA ILE A 25 -6.23 14.96 3.91
C ILE A 25 -5.44 13.86 3.18
N ILE A 26 -5.84 12.59 3.33
CA ILE A 26 -5.13 11.47 2.72
C ILE A 26 -5.18 11.57 1.20
N ASN A 27 -6.36 11.76 0.59
CA ASN A 27 -6.48 11.87 -0.87
C ASN A 27 -5.62 13.03 -1.41
N LYS A 28 -5.68 14.19 -0.76
CA LYS A 28 -4.89 15.36 -1.15
C LYS A 28 -3.38 15.08 -1.10
N HIS A 29 -2.91 14.40 -0.06
CA HIS A 29 -1.49 14.08 0.07
C HIS A 29 -1.04 12.95 -0.88
N LEU A 30 -1.93 12.03 -1.26
CA LEU A 30 -1.64 11.01 -2.28
C LEU A 30 -1.52 11.60 -3.68
N ASP A 31 -2.24 12.70 -3.96
CA ASP A 31 -2.16 13.41 -5.25
C ASP A 31 -0.96 14.38 -5.34
N TYR A 32 -0.18 14.55 -4.28
CA TYR A 32 1.01 15.40 -4.32
C TYR A 32 2.15 14.74 -5.09
N PRO A 33 2.86 15.49 -5.96
CA PRO A 33 3.93 14.92 -6.78
C PRO A 33 5.14 14.48 -5.96
N ASN A 34 5.34 15.05 -4.76
CA ASN A 34 6.47 14.77 -3.89
C ASN A 34 6.06 14.89 -2.42
N GLY A 35 6.61 14.03 -1.57
CA GLY A 35 6.38 14.07 -0.12
C GLY A 35 6.71 12.73 0.52
N ILE A 36 6.66 12.69 1.85
CA ILE A 36 6.82 11.46 2.63
C ILE A 36 5.52 11.23 3.41
N ILE A 37 4.94 10.05 3.25
CA ILE A 37 3.81 9.56 4.04
C ILE A 37 4.32 8.41 4.91
N LEU A 38 4.14 8.53 6.23
CA LEU A 38 4.54 7.51 7.20
C LEU A 38 3.30 6.86 7.81
N MET A 39 3.17 5.55 7.66
CA MET A 39 2.15 4.77 8.35
C MET A 39 2.73 4.18 9.63
N THR A 40 2.17 4.58 10.77
CA THR A 40 2.62 4.16 12.10
C THR A 40 1.52 3.37 12.82
N GLY A 41 1.89 2.63 13.88
CA GLY A 41 0.97 1.80 14.67
C GLY A 41 1.56 0.41 14.99
N PRO A 42 0.97 -0.31 15.96
CA PRO A 42 1.48 -1.63 16.39
C PRO A 42 1.29 -2.71 15.34
N THR A 43 1.89 -3.89 15.55
CA THR A 43 1.68 -5.06 14.68
C THR A 43 0.18 -5.42 14.61
N GLY A 44 -0.32 -5.73 13.41
CA GLY A 44 -1.73 -6.07 13.19
C GLY A 44 -2.67 -4.87 13.01
N SER A 45 -2.18 -3.62 13.08
CA SER A 45 -3.02 -2.42 12.94
C SER A 45 -3.45 -2.07 11.50
N GLY A 46 -3.18 -2.94 10.52
CA GLY A 46 -3.58 -2.71 9.13
C GLY A 46 -2.66 -1.83 8.27
N LYS A 47 -1.47 -1.42 8.75
CA LYS A 47 -0.53 -0.56 8.00
C LYS A 47 -0.26 -1.04 6.57
N THR A 48 0.10 -2.31 6.39
CA THR A 48 0.37 -2.87 5.05
C THR A 48 -0.86 -2.81 4.16
N THR A 49 -2.04 -3.13 4.69
CA THR A 49 -3.31 -3.05 3.96
C THR A 49 -3.61 -1.63 3.50
N THR A 50 -3.46 -0.64 4.40
CA THR A 50 -3.66 0.77 4.07
C THR A 50 -2.63 1.26 3.05
N LEU A 51 -1.37 0.86 3.17
CA LEU A 51 -0.31 1.22 2.22
C LEU A 51 -0.63 0.68 0.82
N TYR A 52 -1.02 -0.58 0.74
CA TYR A 52 -1.36 -1.22 -0.52
C TYR A 52 -2.61 -0.58 -1.16
N ALA A 53 -3.62 -0.21 -0.38
CA ALA A 53 -4.78 0.52 -0.91
C ALA A 53 -4.42 1.92 -1.43
N ALA A 54 -3.47 2.59 -0.78
CA ALA A 54 -2.95 3.88 -1.22
C ALA A 54 -2.12 3.75 -2.51
N LEU A 55 -1.29 2.69 -2.61
CA LEU A 55 -0.52 2.38 -3.81
C LEU A 55 -1.45 2.05 -5.00
N ASP A 56 -2.52 1.29 -4.77
CA ASP A 56 -3.54 0.99 -5.77
C ASP A 56 -4.26 2.26 -6.26
N TYR A 57 -4.56 3.19 -5.35
CA TYR A 57 -5.16 4.49 -5.69
C TYR A 57 -4.29 5.32 -6.64
N ILE A 58 -2.97 5.33 -6.45
CA ILE A 58 -2.03 6.08 -7.31
C ILE A 58 -1.54 5.27 -8.53
N ASN A 59 -1.93 4.01 -8.66
CA ASN A 59 -1.52 3.10 -9.73
C ASN A 59 -2.20 3.48 -11.06
N LYS A 60 -1.63 4.45 -11.76
CA LYS A 60 -2.08 4.94 -13.06
C LYS A 60 -1.00 4.66 -14.11
N PRO A 61 -1.35 4.42 -15.39
CA PRO A 61 -0.37 4.10 -16.44
C PRO A 61 0.79 5.10 -16.58
N GLU A 62 0.56 6.37 -16.23
CA GLU A 62 1.53 7.45 -16.26
C GLU A 62 2.46 7.53 -15.04
N VAL A 63 2.23 6.72 -14.00
CA VAL A 63 3.00 6.73 -12.75
C VAL A 63 3.83 5.46 -12.63
N ASN A 64 5.16 5.60 -12.52
CA ASN A 64 6.04 4.48 -12.24
C ASN A 64 6.20 4.29 -10.72
N ILE A 65 5.77 3.14 -10.20
CA ILE A 65 5.80 2.82 -8.77
C ILE A 65 6.77 1.66 -8.52
N ILE A 66 7.70 1.87 -7.58
CA ILE A 66 8.71 0.87 -7.17
C ILE A 66 8.62 0.68 -5.65
N THR A 67 8.61 -0.57 -5.19
CA THR A 67 8.59 -0.91 -3.76
C THR A 67 9.73 -1.86 -3.41
N TYR A 68 10.20 -1.77 -2.16
CA TYR A 68 11.14 -2.71 -1.56
C TYR A 68 10.52 -3.29 -0.29
N GLU A 69 10.34 -4.61 -0.24
CA GLU A 69 9.52 -5.30 0.76
C GLU A 69 10.19 -6.55 1.34
N ASP A 70 9.81 -6.96 2.55
CA ASP A 70 10.40 -8.12 3.25
C ASP A 70 9.35 -8.89 4.07
N PRO A 71 8.67 -9.91 3.50
CA PRO A 71 8.59 -10.26 2.08
C PRO A 71 7.50 -9.47 1.34
N VAL A 72 7.38 -9.67 0.02
CA VAL A 72 6.21 -9.19 -0.74
C VAL A 72 4.97 -9.98 -0.34
N GLU A 73 3.98 -9.31 0.26
CA GLU A 73 2.78 -9.95 0.81
C GLU A 73 1.78 -10.34 -0.30
N ASN A 74 1.44 -9.38 -1.18
CA ASN A 74 0.59 -9.60 -2.36
C ASN A 74 1.17 -8.88 -3.58
N LYS A 75 1.19 -9.56 -4.73
CA LYS A 75 1.63 -8.95 -5.99
C LYS A 75 0.55 -8.03 -6.55
N MET A 76 0.93 -6.79 -6.84
CA MET A 76 0.07 -5.75 -7.41
C MET A 76 0.43 -5.53 -8.89
N PRO A 77 -0.50 -5.76 -9.83
CA PRO A 77 -0.28 -5.44 -11.24
C PRO A 77 0.05 -3.95 -11.44
N GLY A 78 1.02 -3.65 -12.30
CA GLY A 78 1.47 -2.27 -12.58
C GLY A 78 2.58 -1.75 -11.68
N LEU A 79 2.90 -2.45 -10.59
CA LEU A 79 3.99 -2.07 -9.68
C LEU A 79 5.25 -2.92 -9.90
N ASN A 80 6.41 -2.30 -9.73
CA ASN A 80 7.70 -2.98 -9.66
C ASN A 80 8.04 -3.29 -8.20
N GLN A 81 7.69 -4.49 -7.71
CA GLN A 81 7.91 -4.89 -6.32
C GLN A 81 9.17 -5.76 -6.17
N ALA A 82 10.17 -5.26 -5.45
CA ALA A 82 11.40 -5.97 -5.14
C ALA A 82 11.34 -6.54 -3.71
N GLN A 83 11.69 -7.82 -3.55
CA GLN A 83 11.91 -8.40 -2.23
C GLN A 83 13.35 -8.15 -1.80
N VAL A 84 13.56 -7.65 -0.57
CA VAL A 84 14.90 -7.29 -0.07
C VAL A 84 15.81 -8.50 0.04
N ARG A 85 15.28 -9.66 0.46
CA ARG A 85 16.02 -10.92 0.61
C ARG A 85 15.37 -11.97 -0.29
N THR A 86 15.94 -12.17 -1.47
CA THR A 86 15.47 -13.21 -2.42
C THR A 86 16.06 -14.59 -2.12
N ASP A 87 17.12 -14.65 -1.31
CA ASP A 87 18.03 -15.80 -1.22
C ASP A 87 17.93 -16.56 0.12
N ILE A 88 16.94 -16.22 0.95
CA ILE A 88 16.64 -16.86 2.24
C ILE A 88 15.16 -17.24 2.29
#